data_AF-X0Z2N8-F1
#
_entry.id   AF-X0Z2N8-F1
#
_cell.length_a   1.000
_cell.length_b   1.000
_cell.length_c   1.000
_cell.angle_alpha   90.00
_cell.angle_beta   90.00
_cell.angle_gamma   90.00
#
_symmetry.space_group_name_H-M   'P 1'
#
loop_
_entity.id
_entity.type
_entity.pdbx_description
1 polymer ?
#
loop_
_entity_poly.entity_id
_entity_poly.type
_entity_poly.pdbx_seq_one_letter_code
_entity_poly.pdbx_strand_id
1 'polypeptide(L)'
;KIWFKNENHISWLNGEPYVTSPDMIIVVDRESGEPFANSHIAEGHSVAVIGLRAVEQFRSPKGLDILGPPHFGFDIEYQPIETVAKRGEG
;
A
#
# COMPACT_ATOMS: atom_id res chain seq x y z
N LYS A 1 -3.48 -7.99 -4.93
CA LYS A 1 -4.68 -7.11 -5.08
C LYS A 1 -4.37 -5.77 -4.43
N ILE A 2 -4.88 -4.66 -4.97
CA ILE A 2 -4.80 -3.33 -4.32
C ILE A 2 -6.21 -2.74 -4.26
N TRP A 3 -6.54 -2.09 -3.14
CA TRP A 3 -7.73 -1.26 -2.97
C TRP A 3 -7.29 0.18 -2.80
N PHE A 4 -8.00 1.08 -3.47
CA PHE A 4 -7.68 2.49 -3.56
C PHE A 4 -8.94 3.34 -3.49
N LYS A 5 -8.75 4.63 -3.16
CA LYS A 5 -9.77 5.67 -3.36
C LYS A 5 -9.22 6.74 -4.31
N ASN A 6 -8.53 7.74 -3.77
CA ASN A 6 -7.70 8.64 -4.57
C ASN A 6 -6.29 8.01 -4.69
N GLU A 7 -5.73 7.61 -3.54
CA GLU A 7 -4.47 6.87 -3.43
C GLU A 7 -4.70 5.38 -3.10
N ASN A 8 -3.65 4.57 -3.27
CA ASN A 8 -3.64 3.16 -2.88
C ASN A 8 -3.50 3.04 -1.37
N HIS A 9 -4.44 2.35 -0.72
CA HIS A 9 -4.49 2.27 0.73
C HIS A 9 -4.25 0.87 1.28
N ILE A 10 -4.73 -0.18 0.61
CA ILE A 10 -4.63 -1.55 1.11
C ILE A 10 -4.12 -2.45 -0.01
N SER A 11 -3.13 -3.27 0.29
CA SER A 11 -2.68 -4.33 -0.61
C SER A 11 -2.84 -5.70 0.03
N TRP A 12 -3.00 -6.71 -0.82
CA TRP A 12 -3.00 -8.11 -0.43
C TRP A 12 -2.00 -8.89 -1.28
N LEU A 13 -1.23 -9.73 -0.61
CA LEU A 13 -0.30 -10.68 -1.20
C LEU A 13 -0.72 -12.09 -0.74
N ASN A 14 -0.94 -13.00 -1.68
CA ASN A 14 -1.39 -14.37 -1.40
C ASN A 14 -2.69 -14.46 -0.56
N GLY A 15 -3.59 -13.49 -0.72
CA GLY A 15 -4.88 -13.45 -0.02
C GLY A 15 -4.84 -12.72 1.33
N GLU A 16 -3.66 -12.45 1.87
CA GLU A 16 -3.47 -11.80 3.17
C GLU A 16 -3.17 -10.30 3.02
N PRO A 17 -3.68 -9.43 3.92
CA PRO A 17 -3.26 -8.04 3.98
C PRO A 17 -1.73 -7.92 4.07
N TYR A 18 -1.14 -7.04 3.28
CA TYR A 18 0.31 -6.91 3.18
C TYR A 18 0.76 -5.50 3.57
N VAL A 19 0.96 -4.59 2.61
CA VAL A 19 1.23 -3.17 2.89
C VAL A 19 -0.09 -2.42 2.95
N THR A 20 -0.23 -1.55 3.96
CA THR A 20 -1.39 -0.68 4.12
C THR A 20 -0.97 0.74 4.47
N SER A 21 -1.86 1.71 4.24
CA SER A 21 -1.68 3.06 4.77
C SER A 21 -1.49 3.03 6.30
N PRO A 22 -0.69 3.96 6.86
CA PRO A 22 -0.07 5.10 6.20
C PRO A 22 1.14 4.80 5.30
N ASP A 23 1.65 3.56 5.26
CA ASP A 23 2.72 3.21 4.33
C ASP A 23 2.22 3.29 2.88
N MET A 24 3.07 3.77 1.97
CA MET A 24 2.68 4.05 0.60
C MET A 24 2.75 2.81 -0.26
N ILE A 25 1.78 2.67 -1.16
CA ILE A 25 1.72 1.63 -2.19
C ILE A 25 1.74 2.34 -3.55
N ILE A 26 2.84 2.20 -4.28
CA ILE A 26 3.06 2.92 -5.55
C ILE A 26 3.09 1.89 -6.67
N VAL A 27 2.25 2.10 -7.68
CA VAL A 27 2.25 1.28 -8.89
C VAL A 27 3.08 2.01 -9.94
N VAL A 28 4.06 1.32 -10.51
CA VAL A 28 4.96 1.87 -11.53
C VAL A 28 4.93 1.01 -12.79
N ASP A 29 5.25 1.62 -13.92
CA ASP A 29 5.61 0.89 -15.12
C ASP A 29 6.85 0.04 -14.86
N ARG A 30 6.79 -1.24 -15.23
CA ARG A 30 7.83 -2.20 -14.87
C ARG A 30 9.15 -1.96 -15.61
N GLU A 31 9.11 -1.35 -16.79
CA GLU A 31 10.30 -1.15 -17.62
C GLU A 31 10.98 0.18 -17.31
N SER A 32 10.21 1.27 -17.28
CA SER A 32 10.71 2.62 -17.03
C SER A 32 10.82 2.99 -15.56
N GLY A 33 10.01 2.38 -14.69
CA GLY A 33 9.90 2.76 -13.28
C GLY A 33 9.05 4.02 -13.02
N GLU A 34 8.45 4.61 -14.05
CA GLU A 34 7.60 5.80 -13.91
C GLU A 34 6.28 5.45 -13.19
N PRO A 35 5.79 6.30 -12.27
CA PRO A 35 4.58 6.03 -11.53
C PRO A 35 3.32 6.16 -12.39
N PHE A 36 2.39 5.24 -12.20
CA PHE A 36 1.04 5.37 -12.76
C PHE A 36 0.13 6.13 -11.80
N ALA A 37 -0.62 7.10 -12.32
CA ALA A 37 -1.85 7.53 -11.67
C ALA A 37 -2.86 6.39 -11.73
N ASN A 38 -3.60 6.14 -10.65
CA ASN A 38 -4.57 5.03 -10.58
C ASN A 38 -5.59 5.05 -11.73
N SER A 39 -5.97 6.25 -12.21
CA SER A 39 -6.88 6.45 -13.35
C SER A 39 -6.32 6.04 -14.72
N HIS A 40 -5.00 5.82 -14.83
CA HIS A 40 -4.31 5.48 -16.08
C HIS A 40 -3.84 4.02 -16.14
N ILE A 41 -4.11 3.23 -15.09
CA ILE A 41 -3.81 1.81 -15.09
C ILE A 41 -4.88 1.07 -15.89
N ALA A 42 -4.46 0.30 -16.90
CA ALA A 42 -5.34 -0.47 -17.76
C ALA A 42 -4.85 -1.93 -17.89
N GLU A 43 -5.75 -2.81 -18.32
CA GLU A 43 -5.39 -4.19 -18.65
C GLU A 43 -4.30 -4.23 -19.72
N GLY A 44 -3.33 -5.13 -19.56
CA GLY A 44 -2.17 -5.26 -20.44
C GLY A 44 -0.95 -4.45 -20.01
N HIS A 45 -1.07 -3.49 -19.08
CA HIS A 45 0.12 -2.85 -18.50
C HIS A 45 0.93 -3.85 -17.66
N SER A 46 2.23 -3.91 -17.95
CA SER A 46 3.18 -4.63 -17.11
C SER A 46 3.66 -3.69 -16.00
N VAL A 47 3.19 -3.93 -14.78
CA VAL A 47 3.47 -3.05 -13.63
C VAL A 47 4.35 -3.71 -12.59
N ALA A 48 5.04 -2.90 -11.79
CA ALA A 48 5.62 -3.28 -10.51
C ALA A 48 4.96 -2.47 -9.38
N VAL A 49 5.03 -2.98 -8.15
CA VAL A 49 4.47 -2.32 -6.96
C VAL A 49 5.60 -2.08 -5.96
N ILE A 50 5.78 -0.83 -5.58
CA ILE A 50 6.77 -0.38 -4.60
C ILE A 50 6.03 0.00 -3.33
N GLY A 51 6.48 -0.57 -2.20
CA GLY A 51 6.04 -0.14 -0.88
C GLY A 51 7.06 0.79 -0.24
N LEU A 52 6.61 1.88 0.39
CA LEU A 52 7.49 2.82 1.09
C LEU A 52 6.99 3.11 2.51
N ARG A 53 7.92 3.16 3.45
CA ARG A 53 7.61 3.50 4.85
C ARG A 53 7.01 4.91 4.94
N ALA A 54 5.97 5.05 5.75
CA ALA A 54 5.45 6.33 6.16
C ALA A 54 6.43 7.05 7.08
N VAL A 55 6.31 8.38 7.12
CA VAL A 55 6.97 9.20 8.14
C VAL A 55 6.37 8.91 9.52
N GLU A 56 7.18 9.03 10.56
CA GLU A 56 6.83 8.61 11.93
C GLU A 56 5.57 9.32 12.45
N GLN A 57 5.36 10.57 12.06
CA GLN A 57 4.18 11.35 12.45
C GLN A 57 2.87 10.68 12.03
N PHE A 58 2.85 10.02 10.86
CA PHE A 58 1.67 9.33 10.34
C PHE A 58 1.44 7.96 10.99
N ARG A 59 2.47 7.41 11.63
CA ARG A 59 2.42 6.16 12.40
C ARG A 59 2.06 6.37 13.87
N SER A 60 1.96 7.63 14.31
CA SER A 60 1.45 7.97 15.64
C SER A 60 0.00 7.49 15.82
N PRO A 61 -0.49 7.30 17.06
CA PRO A 61 -1.87 6.88 17.29
C PRO A 61 -2.92 7.74 16.57
N LYS A 62 -2.73 9.07 16.57
CA LYS A 62 -3.60 10.00 15.84
C LYS A 62 -3.44 9.88 14.32
N GLY A 63 -2.22 9.63 13.83
CA GLY A 63 -1.98 9.38 12.42
C GLY A 63 -2.71 8.12 11.94
N LEU A 64 -2.62 7.03 12.69
CA LEU A 64 -3.28 5.76 12.39
C LEU A 64 -4.81 5.83 12.49
N ASP A 65 -5.36 6.63 13.39
CA ASP A 65 -6.80 6.89 13.48
C ASP A 65 -7.36 7.54 12.19
N ILE A 66 -6.55 8.37 11.53
CA ILE A 66 -6.95 9.12 10.33
C ILE A 66 -6.52 8.43 9.03
N LEU A 67 -5.38 7.72 9.03
CA LEU A 67 -4.75 7.19 7.82
C LEU A 67 -4.64 5.66 7.83
N GLY A 68 -4.98 5.00 8.92
CA GLY A 68 -4.92 3.55 9.04
C GLY A 68 -6.08 2.85 8.32
N PRO A 69 -5.99 1.53 8.13
CA PRO A 69 -7.05 0.75 7.48
C PRO A 69 -8.46 0.91 8.06
N PRO A 70 -8.65 1.01 9.41
CA PRO A 70 -9.99 1.19 9.99
C PRO A 70 -10.67 2.48 9.54
N HIS A 71 -9.91 3.56 9.28
CA HIS A 71 -10.45 4.80 8.74
C HIS A 71 -11.15 4.60 7.38
N PHE A 72 -10.65 3.64 6.58
CA PHE A 72 -11.19 3.29 5.28
C PHE A 72 -12.23 2.16 5.33
N GLY A 73 -12.66 1.74 6.53
CA GLY A 73 -13.68 0.71 6.73
C GLY A 73 -13.16 -0.73 6.67
N PHE A 74 -11.85 -0.94 6.81
CA PHE A 74 -11.26 -2.27 6.86
C PHE A 74 -10.91 -2.64 8.29
N ASP A 75 -11.41 -3.78 8.76
CA ASP A 75 -11.02 -4.41 10.03
C ASP A 75 -9.64 -5.08 9.88
N ILE A 76 -8.61 -4.24 9.70
CA ILE A 76 -7.21 -4.64 9.51
C ILE A 76 -6.36 -3.81 10.47
N GLU A 77 -5.55 -4.48 11.28
CA GLU A 77 -4.56 -3.81 12.12
C GLU A 77 -3.37 -3.33 11.29
N TYR A 78 -2.96 -2.08 11.47
CA TYR A 78 -1.77 -1.55 10.80
C TYR A 78 -0.51 -2.28 11.28
N GLN A 79 0.25 -2.83 10.34
CA GLN A 79 1.62 -3.29 10.58
C GLN A 79 2.60 -2.51 9.72
N PRO A 80 3.70 -2.00 10.29
CA PRO A 80 4.72 -1.31 9.50
C PRO A 80 5.26 -2.17 8.36
N ILE A 81 5.50 -1.55 7.22
CA ILE A 81 5.98 -2.23 6.01
C ILE A 81 7.25 -3.06 6.26
N GLU A 82 8.16 -2.55 7.09
CA GLU A 82 9.40 -3.25 7.46
C GLU A 82 9.16 -4.57 8.22
N THR A 83 7.98 -4.77 8.80
CA THR A 83 7.57 -5.98 9.51
C THR A 83 6.95 -6.98 8.54
N VAL A 84 6.10 -6.52 7.61
CA VAL A 84 5.42 -7.41 6.64
C VAL A 84 6.35 -7.81 5.50
N ALA A 85 7.27 -6.94 5.07
CA ALA A 85 8.20 -7.22 3.97
C ALA A 85 9.09 -8.44 4.24
N LYS A 86 9.49 -8.64 5.50
CA LYS A 86 10.25 -9.81 5.94
C LYS A 86 9.48 -11.12 5.83
N ARG A 87 8.14 -11.07 5.74
CA ARG A 87 7.29 -12.26 5.56
C ARG A 87 7.19 -12.69 4.09
N GLY A 88 7.45 -11.78 3.15
CA GLY A 88 7.35 -12.02 1.71
C GLY A 88 8.59 -12.66 1.08
N GLU A 89 9.67 -12.86 1.85
CA GLU A 89 10.91 -13.51 1.38
C GLU A 89 10.85 -15.05 1.39
N GLY A 90 9.65 -15.62 1.45
CA GLY A 90 9.39 -17.08 1.45
C GLY A 90 9.24 -17.69 0.07
#